data_AF-A0A4Y2EQQ9-F1
#
_entry.id   AF-A0A4Y2EQQ9-F1
#
_cell.length_a   1.000
_cell.length_b   1.000
_cell.length_c   1.000
_cell.angle_alpha   90.00
_cell.angle_beta   90.00
_cell.angle_gamma   90.00
#
_symmetry.space_group_name_H-M   'P 1'
#
loop_
_entity.id
_entity.type
_entity.pdbx_description
1 polymer ?
#
loop_
_entity_poly.entity_id
_entity_poly.type
_entity_poly.pdbx_seq_one_letter_code
_entity_poly.pdbx_strand_id
1 'polypeptide(L)'
;MKKGVGPMTVQGLLKMIQKFEKTGSFAVQSGRGRKKIDSAVVEEVATAVQEESSGGVQPCSAREIARTLDRPVITVHKILRNILHCYPYKISHAPSVAKIWNYFFLTPYAFPLLQ
;
A
#
# COMPACT_ATOMS: atom_id res chain seq x y z
N MET A 1 -20.60 12.06 -13.41
CA MET A 1 -20.87 10.60 -13.37
C MET A 1 -20.31 9.98 -14.64
N LYS A 2 -19.47 8.95 -14.57
CA LYS A 2 -18.95 8.30 -15.79
C LYS A 2 -20.08 7.49 -16.43
N LYS A 3 -20.40 7.76 -17.70
CA LYS A 3 -21.33 6.93 -18.47
C LYS A 3 -20.84 5.48 -18.40
N GLY A 4 -21.72 4.55 -18.02
CA GLY A 4 -21.41 3.12 -18.04
C GLY A 4 -20.90 2.75 -19.42
N VAL A 5 -19.86 1.92 -19.47
CA VAL A 5 -19.38 1.38 -20.75
C VAL A 5 -20.52 0.57 -21.33
N GLY A 6 -21.00 0.96 -22.51
CA GLY A 6 -22.07 0.24 -23.20
C GLY A 6 -21.69 -1.22 -23.48
N PRO A 7 -22.67 -2.05 -23.88
CA PRO A 7 -22.39 -3.43 -24.27
C PRO A 7 -21.29 -3.50 -25.32
N MET A 8 -20.46 -4.53 -25.24
CA MET A 8 -19.28 -4.70 -26.07
C MET A 8 -19.62 -4.65 -27.56
N THR A 9 -18.86 -3.86 -28.32
CA THR A 9 -19.09 -3.71 -29.76
C THR A 9 -18.73 -4.99 -30.50
N VAL A 10 -19.40 -5.24 -31.65
CA VAL A 10 -19.12 -6.40 -32.53
C VAL A 10 -17.65 -6.46 -32.93
N GLN A 11 -17.03 -5.31 -33.19
CA GLN A 11 -15.60 -5.21 -33.48
C GLN A 11 -14.72 -5.63 -32.28
N GLY A 12 -15.17 -5.35 -31.05
CA GLY A 12 -14.50 -5.81 -29.83
C GLY A 12 -14.53 -7.33 -29.71
N LEU A 13 -15.68 -7.95 -29.98
CA LEU A 13 -15.86 -9.40 -30.01
C LEU A 13 -14.92 -10.06 -31.03
N LEU A 14 -14.88 -9.54 -32.26
CA LEU A 14 -14.01 -10.04 -33.33
C LEU A 14 -12.52 -10.02 -32.93
N LYS A 15 -12.07 -8.94 -32.26
CA LYS A 15 -10.71 -8.83 -31.74
C LYS A 15 -10.43 -9.85 -30.62
N MET A 16 -11.42 -10.18 -29.80
CA MET A 16 -11.24 -11.21 -28.77
C MET A 16 -11.10 -12.59 -29.40
N ILE A 17 -11.97 -12.95 -30.34
CA ILE A 17 -11.90 -14.24 -31.05
C ILE A 17 -10.54 -14.41 -31.73
N GLN A 18 -10.08 -13.39 -32.46
CA GLN A 18 -8.74 -13.43 -33.08
C GLN A 18 -7.59 -13.59 -32.07
N LYS A 19 -7.70 -13.02 -30.87
CA LYS A 19 -6.69 -13.21 -29.82
C LYS A 19 -6.72 -14.64 -29.27
N PHE A 20 -7.90 -15.23 -29.15
CA PHE A 20 -8.03 -16.62 -28.72
C PHE A 20 -7.49 -17.60 -29.74
N GLU A 21 -7.79 -17.41 -31.03
CA GLU A 21 -7.24 -18.26 -32.10
C GLU A 21 -5.71 -18.19 -32.14
N LYS A 22 -5.12 -17.02 -31.82
CA LYS A 22 -3.66 -16.82 -31.81
C LYS A 22 -2.98 -17.38 -30.55
N THR A 23 -3.56 -17.16 -29.37
CA THR A 23 -2.90 -17.43 -28.08
C THR A 23 -3.46 -18.67 -27.38
N GLY A 24 -4.57 -19.22 -27.86
CA GLY A 24 -5.31 -20.34 -27.25
C GLY A 24 -5.95 -20.02 -25.90
N SER A 25 -5.80 -18.78 -25.41
CA SER A 25 -6.28 -18.39 -24.08
C SER A 25 -6.55 -16.88 -23.98
N PHE A 26 -7.49 -16.54 -23.09
CA PHE A 26 -7.73 -15.19 -22.62
C PHE A 26 -7.10 -14.96 -21.24
N ALA A 27 -5.84 -15.37 -21.07
CA ALA A 27 -5.14 -15.10 -19.82
C ALA A 27 -5.26 -13.61 -19.49
N VAL A 28 -5.68 -13.32 -18.25
CA VAL A 28 -5.75 -11.95 -17.75
C VAL A 28 -4.35 -11.39 -17.86
N GLN A 29 -4.15 -10.48 -18.80
CA GLN A 29 -2.91 -9.72 -18.89
C GLN A 29 -2.70 -9.11 -17.52
N SER A 30 -1.49 -9.26 -16.97
CA SER A 30 -1.12 -8.62 -15.72
C SER A 30 -1.60 -7.18 -15.78
N GLY A 31 -2.49 -6.80 -14.87
CA GLY A 31 -3.10 -5.48 -14.92
C GLY A 31 -2.03 -4.39 -14.95
N ARG A 32 -2.42 -3.16 -15.31
CA ARG A 32 -1.57 -1.99 -15.10
C ARG A 32 -1.47 -1.75 -13.58
N GLY A 33 -0.66 -2.56 -12.93
CA GLY A 33 -0.49 -2.60 -11.49
C GLY A 33 0.10 -1.29 -10.98
N ARG A 34 -0.10 -1.01 -9.70
CA ARG A 34 0.60 0.09 -9.05
C ARG A 34 2.08 -0.32 -8.93
N LYS A 35 2.99 0.64 -9.17
CA LYS A 35 4.42 0.43 -8.94
C LYS A 35 4.63 -0.06 -7.51
N LYS A 36 5.40 -1.13 -7.35
CA LYS A 36 5.81 -1.65 -6.04
C LYS A 36 6.56 -0.52 -5.31
N ILE A 37 6.26 -0.34 -4.04
CA ILE A 37 7.02 0.57 -3.18
C ILE A 37 8.34 -0.14 -2.84
N ASP A 38 9.45 0.58 -2.91
CA ASP A 38 10.76 0.04 -2.54
C ASP A 38 10.78 -0.29 -1.04
N SER A 39 11.26 -1.48 -0.70
CA SER A 39 11.36 -1.94 0.68
C SER A 39 12.31 -1.08 1.51
N ALA A 40 13.35 -0.51 0.90
CA ALA A 40 14.26 0.41 1.61
C ALA A 40 13.52 1.64 2.16
N VAL A 41 12.60 2.21 1.37
CA VAL A 41 11.81 3.38 1.76
C VAL A 41 10.78 3.02 2.85
N VAL A 42 10.33 1.77 2.89
CA VAL A 42 9.42 1.29 3.96
C VAL A 42 10.15 1.26 5.29
N GLU A 43 11.35 0.69 5.34
CA GLU A 43 12.14 0.59 6.57
C GLU A 43 12.61 1.96 7.07
N GLU A 44 12.98 2.85 6.16
CA GLU A 44 13.31 4.25 6.47
C GLU A 44 12.12 4.98 7.13
N VAL A 45 10.90 4.79 6.61
CA VAL A 45 9.69 5.37 7.21
C VAL A 45 9.37 4.72 8.56
N ALA A 46 9.55 3.41 8.71
CA ALA A 46 9.28 2.70 9.96
C ALA A 46 10.24 3.13 11.09
N THR A 47 11.51 3.31 10.78
CA THR A 47 12.53 3.80 11.73
C THR A 47 12.28 5.24 12.14
N ALA A 48 11.98 6.13 11.20
CA ALA A 48 11.64 7.53 11.52
C ALA A 48 10.38 7.65 12.38
N VAL A 49 9.36 6.80 12.15
CA VAL A 49 8.16 6.73 12.99
C VAL A 49 8.53 6.30 14.42
N GLN A 50 9.45 5.36 14.58
CA GLN A 50 9.90 4.85 15.87
C GLN A 50 10.67 5.92 16.67
N GLU A 51 11.60 6.61 16.03
CA GLU A 51 12.41 7.66 16.65
C GLU A 51 11.55 8.81 17.15
N GLU A 52 10.68 9.34 16.28
CA GLU A 52 9.78 10.45 16.61
C GLU A 52 8.78 10.05 17.72
N SER A 53 8.32 8.80 17.72
CA SER A 53 7.38 8.30 18.73
C SER A 53 8.04 8.05 20.09
N SER A 54 9.35 7.85 20.13
CA SER A 54 10.12 7.66 21.37
C SER A 54 10.52 8.98 22.05
N GLY A 55 10.48 10.10 21.31
CA GLY A 55 10.88 11.45 21.77
C GLY A 55 9.86 12.20 22.64
N GLY A 56 8.67 11.66 22.86
CA GLY A 56 7.85 11.95 24.05
C GLY A 56 7.10 13.29 24.15
N VAL A 57 6.92 14.08 23.09
CA VAL A 57 6.18 15.38 23.23
C VAL A 57 5.06 15.63 22.22
N GLN A 58 5.05 15.02 21.02
CA GLN A 58 4.01 15.31 20.02
C GLN A 58 3.53 14.05 19.27
N PRO A 59 2.26 14.01 18.83
CA PRO A 59 1.77 12.95 17.94
C PRO A 59 2.52 12.98 16.61
N CYS A 60 3.20 11.88 16.26
CA CYS A 60 3.96 11.79 15.01
C CYS A 60 3.05 11.96 13.79
N SER A 61 3.09 13.12 13.15
CA SER A 61 2.31 13.36 11.95
C SER A 61 3.03 12.81 10.72
N ALA A 62 2.28 12.27 9.76
CA ALA A 62 2.84 11.85 8.47
C ALA A 62 3.56 13.00 7.74
N ARG A 63 3.23 14.25 8.08
CA ARG A 63 3.86 15.45 7.52
C ARG A 63 5.21 15.77 8.16
N GLU A 64 5.40 15.46 9.44
CA GLU A 64 6.70 15.55 10.12
C GLU A 64 7.67 14.52 9.57
N ILE A 65 7.25 13.26 9.49
CA ILE A 65 8.06 12.17 8.94
C ILE A 65 8.43 12.43 7.47
N ALA A 66 7.54 13.05 6.70
CA ALA A 66 7.85 13.47 5.34
C ALA A 66 8.90 14.58 5.27
N ARG A 67 8.93 15.50 6.25
CA ARG A 67 9.91 16.59 6.33
C ARG A 67 11.28 16.07 6.75
N THR A 68 11.34 15.12 7.68
CA THR A 68 12.61 14.54 8.14
C THR A 68 13.28 13.69 7.06
N LEU A 69 12.49 12.93 6.30
CA LEU A 69 12.99 12.04 5.24
C LEU A 69 13.08 12.70 3.85
N ASP A 70 12.72 13.97 3.72
CA ASP A 70 12.57 14.67 2.43
C ASP A 70 11.77 13.85 1.39
N ARG A 71 10.67 13.22 1.86
CA ARG A 71 9.79 12.39 1.02
C ARG A 71 8.46 13.09 0.80
N PRO A 72 7.80 12.86 -0.36
CA PRO A 72 6.48 13.40 -0.56
C PRO A 72 5.50 12.74 0.44
N VAL A 73 4.70 13.57 1.11
CA VAL A 73 3.74 13.16 2.15
C VAL A 73 2.82 12.00 1.70
N ILE A 74 2.49 11.96 0.41
CA ILE A 74 1.64 10.90 -0.16
C ILE A 74 2.29 9.51 -0.09
N THR A 75 3.62 9.43 -0.19
CA THR A 75 4.37 8.16 -0.11
C THR A 75 4.39 7.66 1.33
N VAL A 76 4.72 8.55 2.27
CA VAL A 76 4.66 8.25 3.71
C VAL A 76 3.26 7.79 4.10
N HIS A 77 2.20 8.48 3.64
CA HIS A 77 0.82 8.10 3.93
C HIS A 77 0.44 6.73 3.34
N LYS A 78 0.91 6.42 2.12
CA LYS A 78 0.69 5.09 1.50
C LYS A 78 1.39 3.99 2.27
N ILE A 79 2.61 4.21 2.76
CA ILE A 79 3.38 3.23 3.54
C ILE A 79 2.69 3.01 4.88
N LEU A 80 2.38 4.09 5.60
CA LEU A 80 1.68 4.03 6.88
C LEU A 80 0.36 3.25 6.77
N ARG A 81 -0.47 3.54 5.77
CA ARG A 81 -1.79 2.91 5.64
C ARG A 81 -1.77 1.50 5.05
N ASN A 82 -1.01 1.28 3.98
CA ASN A 82 -1.08 0.04 3.21
C ASN A 82 -0.13 -1.04 3.72
N ILE A 83 1.00 -0.66 4.33
CA ILE A 83 2.06 -1.58 4.73
C ILE A 83 2.13 -1.68 6.25
N LEU A 84 2.15 -0.55 6.95
CA LEU A 84 2.27 -0.53 8.41
C LEU A 84 0.91 -0.58 9.13
N HIS A 85 -0.21 -0.56 8.38
CA HIS A 85 -1.59 -0.48 8.90
C HIS A 85 -1.80 0.57 10.01
N CYS A 86 -1.00 1.63 9.96
CA CYS A 86 -0.99 2.73 10.89
C CYS A 86 -1.91 3.83 10.37
N TYR A 87 -3.08 3.96 10.99
CA TYR A 87 -4.09 4.94 10.59
C TYR A 87 -4.04 6.16 11.49
N PRO A 88 -4.07 7.39 10.96
CA PRO A 88 -4.02 8.62 11.76
C PRO A 88 -5.04 8.67 12.91
N TYR A 89 -6.25 8.14 12.70
CA TYR A 89 -7.30 8.07 13.73
C TYR A 89 -7.06 7.02 14.83
N LYS A 90 -6.02 6.18 14.70
CA LYS A 90 -5.60 5.17 15.69
C LYS A 90 -4.31 5.55 16.43
N ILE A 91 -3.51 6.45 15.87
CA ILE A 91 -2.25 6.95 16.46
C ILE A 91 -2.54 7.79 17.72
N SER A 92 -3.67 8.49 17.76
CA SER A 92 -4.06 9.34 18.91
C SER A 92 -4.42 8.58 20.19
N HIS A 93 -4.59 7.25 20.13
CA HIS A 93 -5.16 6.47 21.24
C HIS A 93 -4.32 5.25 21.65
N ALA A 94 -3.10 5.10 21.12
CA ALA A 94 -2.23 4.00 21.48
C ALA A 94 -1.26 4.41 22.60
N PRO A 95 -1.53 4.10 23.88
CA PRO A 95 -0.49 4.12 24.89
C PRO A 95 0.44 2.95 24.57
N SER A 96 1.73 3.22 24.39
CA SER A 96 2.84 2.28 24.17
C SER A 96 2.99 1.68 22.77
N VAL A 97 4.01 2.19 22.07
CA VAL A 97 4.63 1.69 20.82
C VAL A 97 5.00 0.20 20.91
N ALA A 98 5.23 -0.32 22.11
CA ALA A 98 5.49 -1.73 22.40
C ALA A 98 4.36 -2.68 21.95
N LYS A 99 3.11 -2.21 21.86
CA LYS A 99 1.98 -3.00 21.32
C LYS A 99 1.99 -3.07 19.80
N ILE A 100 2.45 -2.02 19.12
CA ILE A 100 2.56 -1.99 17.65
C ILE A 100 3.66 -2.94 17.19
N TRP A 101 4.80 -2.94 17.89
CA TRP A 101 5.91 -3.85 17.62
C TRP A 101 5.57 -5.32 17.93
N ASN A 102 4.86 -5.59 19.05
CA ASN A 102 4.34 -6.93 19.36
C ASN A 102 3.31 -7.43 18.33
N TYR A 103 2.45 -6.55 17.80
CA TYR A 103 1.47 -6.95 16.78
C TYR A 103 2.16 -7.39 15.48
N PHE A 104 3.27 -6.74 15.12
CA PHE A 104 4.04 -7.01 13.90
C PHE A 104 4.94 -8.26 14.00
N PHE A 105 5.49 -8.57 15.18
CA PHE A 105 6.43 -9.69 15.37
C PHE A 105 5.85 -10.92 16.11
N LEU A 106 4.75 -10.81 16.87
CA LEU A 106 4.20 -11.90 17.69
C LEU A 106 2.81 -12.43 17.28
N THR A 107 2.22 -11.94 16.18
CA THR A 107 1.03 -12.59 15.59
C THR A 107 1.45 -13.48 14.41
N PRO A 108 1.43 -14.83 14.54
CA PRO A 108 1.80 -15.74 13.45
C PRO A 108 0.72 -15.86 12.35
N TYR A 109 -0.28 -14.97 12.31
CA TYR A 109 -1.43 -15.05 11.40
C TYR A 109 -1.70 -13.72 10.67
N ALA A 110 -0.74 -13.19 9.92
CA ALA A 110 -1.06 -12.18 8.90
C ALA A 110 -0.04 -12.03 7.76
N PHE A 111 0.85 -13.00 7.55
CA PHE A 111 1.69 -13.03 6.35
C PHE A 111 1.55 -14.34 5.56
N PRO A 112 0.36 -14.66 4.99
CA PRO A 112 0.32 -15.59 3.89
C PRO A 112 0.42 -14.83 2.56
N LEU A 113 1.36 -15.31 1.74
CA LEU A 113 1.47 -15.21 0.28
C LEU A 113 2.51 -14.24 -0.29
N LEU A 114 3.77 -14.66 -0.12
CA LEU A 114 4.78 -14.59 -1.15
C LEU A 114 5.33 -16.02 -1.39
N GLN A 115 4.48 -16.91 -1.92
CA GLN A 115 4.76 -17.90 -2.98
C GLN A 115 3.43 -18.30 -3.63
#